data_AF-A0A2E0RU55-F1
#
_entry.id   AF-A0A2E0RU55-F1
#
_cell.length_a   1.000
_cell.length_b   1.000
_cell.length_c   1.000
_cell.angle_alpha   90.00
_cell.angle_beta   90.00
_cell.angle_gamma   90.00
#
_symmetry.space_group_name_H-M   'P 1'
#
loop_
_entity.id
_entity.type
_entity.pdbx_description
1 polymer ?
#
loop_
_entity_poly.entity_id
_entity_poly.type
_entity_poly.pdbx_seq_one_letter_code
_entity_poly.pdbx_strand_id
1 'polypeptide(L)'
;MVTLDLLDRVTIDPDSVGVTVTGRYADGVPTDHRNLAVRALGDRRVGLAIEKRIPHGGGLGGGSSDAAAVLRWLGHPTDADGLAAAARLGADVAFSLVGGRARVRGVGELVEPLPHLDRTVTLVIPPLRIPTPAAYRAWDELGGPVAPGPNDLEPAAVRVEPSLARWRDRIGDATGRTPVLAGSGATWFVHGEHSNALAALGNEGAEIIAARTTPAS
;
A
#
# COMPACT_ATOMS: atom_id res chain seq x y z
N MET A 1 -6.08 -5.87 7.34
CA MET A 1 -5.78 -4.63 6.59
C MET A 1 -6.72 -3.52 7.03
N VAL A 2 -6.30 -2.26 6.87
CA VAL A 2 -7.12 -1.06 7.13
C VAL A 2 -6.95 -0.06 6.00
N THR A 3 -8.01 0.67 5.68
CA THR A 3 -7.99 1.78 4.73
C THR A 3 -7.65 3.07 5.48
N LEU A 4 -6.86 3.93 4.86
CA LEU A 4 -6.46 5.23 5.39
C LEU A 4 -7.05 6.35 4.51
N ASP A 5 -7.16 7.55 5.06
CA ASP A 5 -7.55 8.78 4.34
C ASP A 5 -6.44 9.37 3.45
N LEU A 6 -5.47 8.54 3.04
CA LEU A 6 -4.44 8.85 2.07
C LEU A 6 -4.84 8.27 0.71
N LEU A 7 -5.10 9.15 -0.27
CA LEU A 7 -5.76 8.79 -1.53
C LEU A 7 -4.96 9.27 -2.73
N ASP A 8 -4.84 8.40 -3.73
CA ASP A 8 -4.55 8.81 -5.11
C ASP A 8 -5.82 9.33 -5.78
N ARG A 9 -5.70 10.10 -6.87
CA ARG A 9 -6.84 10.52 -7.68
C ARG A 9 -6.78 9.85 -9.05
N VAL A 10 -7.78 9.02 -9.34
CA VAL A 10 -7.97 8.39 -10.66
C VAL A 10 -9.08 9.13 -11.41
N THR A 11 -8.79 9.56 -12.63
CA THR A 11 -9.75 10.17 -13.56
C THR A 11 -9.81 9.31 -14.82
N ILE A 12 -11.01 8.90 -15.21
CA ILE A 12 -11.26 8.10 -16.41
C ILE A 12 -12.09 8.95 -17.37
N ASP A 13 -11.58 9.13 -18.58
CA ASP A 13 -12.21 9.89 -19.65
C ASP A 13 -12.57 8.94 -20.82
N PRO A 14 -13.85 8.65 -21.03
CA PRO A 14 -14.30 7.77 -22.12
C PRO A 14 -13.99 8.30 -23.53
N ASP A 15 -13.76 9.61 -23.68
CA ASP A 15 -13.63 10.27 -24.98
C ASP A 15 -12.16 10.46 -25.42
N SER A 16 -11.20 10.04 -24.60
CA SER A 16 -9.77 10.07 -24.91
C SER A 16 -9.12 8.69 -24.80
N VAL A 17 -7.84 8.58 -25.17
CA VAL A 17 -7.07 7.32 -25.06
C VAL A 17 -5.66 7.66 -24.58
N GLY A 18 -5.19 6.91 -23.58
CA GLY A 18 -3.82 7.02 -23.09
C GLY A 18 -3.76 6.94 -21.57
N VAL A 19 -2.55 6.84 -21.04
CA VAL A 19 -2.31 6.77 -19.59
C VAL A 19 -1.34 7.87 -19.21
N THR A 20 -1.73 8.73 -18.27
CA THR A 20 -0.88 9.78 -17.72
C THR A 20 -0.78 9.63 -16.22
N VAL A 21 0.43 9.79 -15.69
CA VAL A 21 0.68 9.74 -14.25
C VAL A 21 1.36 11.02 -13.82
N THR A 22 0.80 11.67 -12.80
CA THR A 22 1.32 12.94 -12.23
C THR A 22 1.36 12.84 -10.71
N GLY A 23 1.83 13.88 -10.03
CA GLY A 23 1.87 13.94 -8.58
C GLY A 23 3.21 13.53 -7.97
N ARG A 24 3.27 13.63 -6.65
CA ARG A 24 4.51 13.50 -5.84
C ARG A 24 5.25 12.18 -6.07
N TYR A 25 4.50 11.10 -6.29
CA TYR A 25 5.03 9.75 -6.42
C TYR A 25 4.91 9.17 -7.82
N ALA A 26 4.82 10.04 -8.84
CA ALA A 26 4.69 9.64 -10.24
C ALA A 26 5.97 9.03 -10.82
N ASP A 27 7.13 9.47 -10.36
CA ASP A 27 8.41 9.07 -10.95
C ASP A 27 8.64 7.56 -10.82
N GLY A 28 8.84 6.88 -11.95
CA GLY A 28 9.01 5.42 -12.04
C GLY A 28 7.71 4.61 -12.07
N VAL A 29 6.52 5.23 -12.00
CA VAL A 29 5.25 4.53 -12.14
C VAL A 29 5.05 4.17 -13.62
N PRO A 30 4.88 2.87 -13.97
CA PRO A 30 4.67 2.48 -15.36
C PRO A 30 3.33 2.98 -15.88
N THR A 31 3.27 3.28 -17.18
CA THR A 31 2.05 3.65 -17.92
C THR A 31 1.57 2.54 -18.86
N ASP A 32 2.13 1.34 -18.72
CA ASP A 32 1.85 0.15 -19.52
C ASP A 32 1.27 -1.00 -18.67
N HIS A 33 1.26 -2.22 -19.21
CA HIS A 33 0.74 -3.42 -18.55
C HIS A 33 1.44 -3.79 -17.23
N ARG A 34 2.54 -3.13 -16.85
CA ARG A 34 3.13 -3.28 -15.51
C ARG A 34 2.32 -2.52 -14.44
N ASN A 35 1.45 -1.60 -14.84
CA ASN A 35 0.54 -0.87 -13.96
C ASN A 35 -0.77 -1.65 -13.75
N LEU A 36 -1.15 -1.89 -12.50
CA LEU A 36 -2.36 -2.62 -12.15
C LEU A 36 -3.65 -1.92 -12.63
N ALA A 37 -3.69 -0.59 -12.63
CA ALA A 37 -4.84 0.16 -13.12
C ALA A 37 -5.02 0.04 -14.64
N VAL A 38 -3.90 -0.01 -15.38
CA VAL A 38 -3.92 -0.28 -16.82
C VAL A 38 -4.36 -1.71 -17.10
N ARG A 39 -3.87 -2.69 -16.33
CA ARG A 39 -4.34 -4.07 -16.42
C ARG A 39 -5.82 -4.21 -16.08
N ALA A 40 -6.33 -3.44 -15.12
CA ALA A 40 -7.75 -3.43 -14.75
C ALA A 40 -8.67 -2.94 -15.88
N LEU A 41 -8.21 -2.01 -16.73
CA LEU A 41 -8.97 -1.53 -17.89
C LEU A 41 -9.16 -2.62 -18.96
N GLY A 42 -8.27 -3.61 -19.03
CA GLY A 42 -8.24 -4.59 -20.12
C GLY A 42 -8.11 -3.89 -21.48
N ASP A 43 -8.94 -4.28 -22.44
CA ASP A 43 -8.90 -3.75 -23.83
C ASP A 43 -9.67 -2.44 -24.02
N ARG A 44 -10.14 -1.79 -22.94
CA ARG A 44 -10.91 -0.55 -23.03
C ARG A 44 -10.01 0.60 -23.49
N ARG A 45 -10.42 1.28 -24.55
CA ARG A 45 -9.74 2.46 -25.09
C ARG A 45 -10.32 3.72 -24.47
N VAL A 46 -9.79 4.09 -23.30
CA VAL A 46 -10.17 5.28 -22.54
C VAL A 46 -8.92 6.05 -22.07
N GLY A 47 -9.08 7.31 -21.70
CA GLY A 47 -8.05 8.09 -21.02
C GLY A 47 -8.03 7.73 -19.54
N LEU A 48 -6.85 7.41 -19.01
CA LEU A 48 -6.62 7.14 -17.59
C LEU A 48 -5.57 8.10 -17.05
N ALA A 49 -6.00 9.03 -16.20
CA ALA A 49 -5.11 9.92 -15.47
C ALA A 49 -5.04 9.53 -14.00
N ILE A 50 -3.82 9.33 -13.48
CA ILE A 50 -3.57 8.99 -12.08
C ILE A 50 -2.68 10.05 -11.45
N GLU A 51 -3.20 10.77 -10.46
CA GLU A 51 -2.42 11.66 -9.60
C GLU A 51 -1.94 10.89 -8.37
N LYS A 52 -0.65 10.58 -8.31
CA LYS A 52 0.00 9.77 -7.27
C LYS A 52 0.39 10.60 -6.05
N ARG A 53 -0.26 10.29 -4.94
CA ARG A 53 0.00 10.76 -3.57
C ARG A 53 0.42 9.62 -2.63
N ILE A 54 0.28 8.37 -3.06
CA ILE A 54 0.77 7.18 -2.37
C ILE A 54 2.03 6.66 -3.10
N PRO A 55 3.15 6.39 -2.39
CA PRO A 55 4.35 5.80 -2.99
C PRO A 55 4.05 4.42 -3.58
N HIS A 56 4.33 4.24 -4.87
CA HIS A 56 4.33 2.91 -5.47
C HIS A 56 5.51 2.10 -4.91
N GLY A 57 5.25 0.85 -4.51
CA GLY A 57 6.25 0.01 -3.83
C GLY A 57 6.58 0.45 -2.39
N GLY A 58 5.76 1.32 -1.77
CA GLY A 58 5.95 1.75 -0.39
C GLY A 58 5.28 0.86 0.66
N GLY A 59 4.68 -0.28 0.29
CA GLY A 59 3.97 -1.16 1.21
C GLY A 59 2.58 -0.68 1.65
N LEU A 60 2.04 0.35 0.97
CA LEU A 60 0.75 0.99 1.29
C LEU A 60 -0.40 0.60 0.34
N GLY A 61 -0.16 -0.29 -0.63
CA GLY A 61 -1.22 -0.78 -1.53
C GLY A 61 -1.72 0.22 -2.57
N GLY A 62 -1.04 1.35 -2.81
CA GLY A 62 -1.52 2.41 -3.71
C GLY A 62 -1.86 1.94 -5.13
N GLY A 63 -1.00 1.12 -5.76
CA GLY A 63 -1.30 0.58 -7.10
C GLY A 63 -2.50 -0.37 -7.13
N SER A 64 -2.75 -1.11 -6.05
CA SER A 64 -3.94 -1.96 -5.91
C SER A 64 -5.20 -1.12 -5.69
N SER A 65 -5.09 0.00 -4.98
CA SER A 65 -6.16 0.99 -4.82
C SER A 65 -6.53 1.66 -6.14
N ASP A 66 -5.54 2.07 -6.94
CA ASP A 66 -5.77 2.62 -8.29
C ASP A 66 -6.53 1.61 -9.18
N ALA A 67 -6.11 0.34 -9.16
CA ALA A 67 -6.76 -0.73 -9.90
C ALA A 67 -8.19 -1.00 -9.43
N ALA A 68 -8.42 -1.00 -8.11
CA ALA A 68 -9.75 -1.13 -7.55
C ALA A 68 -10.65 0.05 -7.95
N ALA A 69 -10.13 1.28 -8.03
CA ALA A 69 -10.89 2.43 -8.51
C ALA A 69 -11.34 2.24 -9.97
N VAL A 70 -10.47 1.73 -10.85
CA VAL A 70 -10.82 1.36 -12.22
C VAL A 70 -11.88 0.25 -12.26
N LEU A 71 -11.72 -0.81 -11.47
CA LEU A 71 -12.69 -1.90 -11.41
C LEU A 71 -14.06 -1.42 -10.89
N ARG A 72 -14.11 -0.51 -9.91
CA ARG A 72 -15.37 0.12 -9.47
C ARG A 72 -16.03 0.90 -10.59
N TRP A 73 -15.27 1.67 -11.37
CA TRP A 73 -15.80 2.38 -12.54
C TRP A 73 -16.37 1.43 -13.59
N LEU A 74 -15.77 0.26 -13.77
CA LEU A 74 -16.27 -0.80 -14.65
C LEU A 74 -17.48 -1.57 -14.10
N GLY A 75 -17.93 -1.29 -12.86
CA GLY A 75 -19.02 -2.02 -12.23
C GLY A 75 -18.65 -3.45 -11.81
N HIS A 76 -17.37 -3.70 -11.51
CA HIS A 76 -16.89 -5.02 -11.10
C HIS A 76 -17.56 -5.48 -9.79
N PRO A 77 -18.04 -6.74 -9.71
CA PRO A 77 -18.76 -7.22 -8.52
C PRO A 77 -17.83 -7.43 -7.32
N THR A 78 -18.41 -7.32 -6.13
CA THR A 78 -17.73 -7.55 -4.84
C THR A 78 -18.25 -8.80 -4.11
N ASP A 79 -18.89 -9.71 -4.85
CA ASP A 79 -19.18 -11.06 -4.36
C ASP A 79 -17.91 -11.93 -4.34
N ALA A 80 -18.02 -13.18 -3.87
CA ALA A 80 -16.87 -14.06 -3.70
C ALA A 80 -16.08 -14.27 -5.00
N ASP A 81 -16.77 -14.47 -6.13
CA ASP A 81 -16.13 -14.68 -7.43
C ASP A 81 -15.50 -13.39 -7.97
N GLY A 82 -16.16 -12.25 -7.75
CA GLY A 82 -15.62 -10.92 -8.07
C GLY A 82 -14.35 -10.60 -7.29
N LEU A 83 -14.33 -10.86 -5.99
CA LEU A 83 -13.15 -10.65 -5.15
C LEU A 83 -12.02 -11.61 -5.51
N ALA A 84 -12.32 -12.87 -5.82
CA ALA A 84 -11.33 -13.81 -6.33
C ALA A 84 -10.74 -13.38 -7.67
N ALA A 85 -11.54 -12.83 -8.58
CA ALA A 85 -11.06 -12.27 -9.83
C ALA A 85 -10.17 -11.04 -9.63
N ALA A 86 -10.55 -10.15 -8.71
CA ALA A 86 -9.77 -8.97 -8.36
C ALA A 86 -8.40 -9.35 -7.73
N ALA A 87 -8.36 -10.35 -6.84
CA ALA A 87 -7.12 -10.82 -6.22
C ALA A 87 -6.11 -11.39 -7.24
N ARG A 88 -6.58 -11.96 -8.36
CA ARG A 88 -5.71 -12.41 -9.46
C ARG A 88 -5.04 -11.25 -10.22
N LEU A 89 -5.65 -10.06 -10.21
CA LEU A 89 -5.03 -8.86 -10.76
C LEU A 89 -3.86 -8.41 -9.86
N GLY A 90 -4.12 -8.37 -8.55
CA GLY A 90 -3.13 -8.16 -7.50
C GLY A 90 -3.74 -8.50 -6.13
N ALA A 91 -2.92 -9.07 -5.24
CA ALA A 91 -3.36 -9.60 -3.93
C ALA A 91 -4.21 -8.61 -3.12
N ASP A 92 -3.82 -7.33 -3.09
CA ASP A 92 -4.51 -6.31 -2.29
C ASP A 92 -5.69 -5.63 -3.03
N VAL A 93 -5.95 -5.96 -4.29
CA VAL A 93 -7.01 -5.32 -5.09
C VAL A 93 -8.39 -5.66 -4.54
N ALA A 94 -8.61 -6.92 -4.13
CA ALA A 94 -9.88 -7.36 -3.54
C ALA A 94 -10.19 -6.59 -2.26
N PHE A 95 -9.22 -6.43 -1.36
CA PHE A 95 -9.38 -5.57 -0.18
C PHE A 95 -9.68 -4.12 -0.56
N SER A 96 -9.01 -3.58 -1.58
CA SER A 96 -9.19 -2.20 -2.04
C SER A 96 -10.59 -1.94 -2.66
N LEU A 97 -11.24 -2.97 -3.20
CA LEU A 97 -12.64 -2.92 -3.64
C LEU A 97 -13.65 -2.89 -2.48
N VAL A 98 -13.28 -3.44 -1.32
CA VAL A 98 -14.16 -3.48 -0.14
C VAL A 98 -13.90 -2.26 0.76
N GLY A 99 -12.65 -1.95 1.04
CA GLY A 99 -12.23 -0.86 1.93
C GLY A 99 -12.51 -1.12 3.41
N GLY A 100 -12.38 -0.07 4.22
CA GLY A 100 -12.60 -0.12 5.67
C GLY A 100 -11.54 -0.93 6.41
N ARG A 101 -11.97 -1.78 7.34
CA ARG A 101 -11.11 -2.70 8.11
C ARG A 101 -11.57 -4.12 7.82
N ALA A 102 -10.64 -5.00 7.47
CA ALA A 102 -10.95 -6.39 7.16
C ALA A 102 -9.82 -7.34 7.59
N ARG A 103 -10.19 -8.57 7.92
CA ARG A 103 -9.27 -9.71 7.92
C ARG A 103 -9.18 -10.24 6.50
N VAL A 104 -7.96 -10.33 5.97
CA VAL A 104 -7.70 -10.80 4.61
C VAL A 104 -6.90 -12.10 4.70
N ARG A 105 -7.34 -13.13 3.98
CA ARG A 105 -6.75 -14.48 4.00
C ARG A 105 -6.59 -15.01 2.57
N GLY A 106 -5.96 -16.18 2.45
CA GLY A 106 -5.60 -16.76 1.15
C GLY A 106 -4.45 -15.98 0.53
N VAL A 107 -4.49 -15.79 -0.78
CA VAL A 107 -3.59 -14.90 -1.52
C VAL A 107 -4.09 -13.44 -1.53
N GLY A 108 -5.24 -13.16 -0.91
CA GLY A 108 -5.86 -11.83 -0.84
C GLY A 108 -7.36 -11.82 -1.17
N GLU A 109 -7.89 -12.94 -1.65
CA GLU A 109 -9.26 -13.11 -2.14
C GLU A 109 -10.32 -13.23 -1.04
N LEU A 110 -9.94 -13.71 0.15
CA LEU A 110 -10.88 -13.90 1.26
C LEU A 110 -10.90 -12.65 2.14
N VAL A 111 -11.80 -11.72 1.81
CA VAL A 111 -11.98 -10.46 2.55
C VAL A 111 -13.15 -10.59 3.52
N GLU A 112 -12.86 -10.59 4.81
CA GLU A 112 -13.84 -10.63 5.90
C GLU A 112 -13.89 -9.24 6.58
N PRO A 113 -14.92 -8.42 6.30
CA PRO A 113 -15.07 -7.12 6.94
C PRO A 113 -15.14 -7.22 8.46
N LEU A 114 -14.51 -6.27 9.14
CA LEU A 114 -14.50 -6.14 10.58
C LEU A 114 -15.07 -4.78 10.98
N PRO A 115 -15.55 -4.63 12.24
CA PRO A 115 -16.01 -3.34 12.73
C PRO A 115 -14.94 -2.25 12.55
N HIS A 116 -15.35 -1.08 12.08
CA HIS A 116 -14.48 0.08 11.94
C HIS A 116 -13.87 0.45 13.29
N LEU A 117 -12.59 0.83 13.28
CA LEU A 117 -11.88 1.37 14.42
C LEU A 117 -11.31 2.72 14.02
N ASP A 118 -11.82 3.79 14.61
CA ASP A 118 -11.27 5.13 14.41
C ASP A 118 -9.91 5.23 15.11
N ARG A 119 -8.88 5.44 14.31
CA ARG A 119 -7.48 5.46 14.72
C ARG A 119 -6.72 6.45 13.87
N THR A 120 -5.89 7.25 14.52
CA THR A 120 -4.80 7.97 13.86
C THR A 120 -3.56 7.08 13.83
N VAL A 121 -2.84 7.11 12.71
CA VAL A 121 -1.52 6.52 12.54
C VAL A 121 -0.59 7.57 11.93
N THR A 122 0.66 7.55 12.34
CA THR A 122 1.70 8.35 11.68
C THR A 122 2.54 7.42 10.81
N LEU A 123 2.51 7.66 9.51
CA LEU A 123 3.33 6.97 8.52
C LEU A 123 4.70 7.65 8.44
N VAL A 124 5.75 6.85 8.35
CA VAL A 124 7.12 7.26 8.08
C VAL A 124 7.56 6.57 6.81
N ILE A 125 7.65 7.33 5.73
CA ILE A 125 7.98 6.83 4.40
C ILE A 125 9.44 7.21 4.13
N PRO A 126 10.41 6.33 4.41
CA PRO A 126 11.80 6.62 4.12
C PRO A 126 12.05 6.68 2.60
N PRO A 127 13.14 7.30 2.14
CA PRO A 127 13.52 7.36 0.72
C PRO A 127 14.12 6.02 0.25
N LEU A 128 13.44 4.91 0.56
CA LEU A 128 13.84 3.54 0.28
C LEU A 128 12.75 2.85 -0.53
N ARG A 129 13.14 1.84 -1.31
CA ARG A 129 12.21 1.01 -2.08
C ARG A 129 12.62 -0.45 -1.96
N ILE A 130 11.65 -1.30 -1.69
CA ILE A 130 11.88 -2.75 -1.58
C ILE A 130 10.97 -3.41 -2.61
N PRO A 131 11.53 -4.08 -3.63
CA PRO A 131 10.74 -4.89 -4.52
C PRO A 131 10.03 -5.98 -3.71
N THR A 132 8.70 -5.99 -3.71
CA THR A 132 7.91 -7.01 -3.00
C THR A 132 8.37 -8.44 -3.32
N PRO A 133 8.66 -8.82 -4.58
CA PRO A 133 9.19 -10.16 -4.88
C PRO A 133 10.54 -10.48 -4.21
N ALA A 134 11.38 -9.48 -3.96
CA ALA A 134 12.66 -9.69 -3.28
C ALA A 134 12.46 -9.99 -1.78
N ALA A 135 11.53 -9.28 -1.13
CA ALA A 135 11.19 -9.53 0.27
C ALA A 135 10.60 -10.95 0.48
N TYR A 136 9.66 -11.37 -0.37
CA TYR A 136 9.11 -12.74 -0.30
C TYR A 136 10.16 -13.81 -0.57
N ARG A 137 11.04 -13.62 -1.58
CA ARG A 137 12.14 -14.56 -1.84
C ARG A 137 13.07 -14.69 -0.64
N ALA A 138 13.45 -13.57 -0.03
CA ALA A 138 14.27 -13.58 1.18
C ALA A 138 13.55 -14.25 2.37
N TRP A 139 12.22 -14.13 2.46
CA TRP A 139 11.42 -14.81 3.48
C TRP A 139 11.44 -16.34 3.29
N ASP A 140 11.29 -16.81 2.05
CA ASP A 140 11.41 -18.24 1.70
C ASP A 140 12.82 -18.77 2.03
N GLU A 141 13.87 -18.02 1.68
CA GLU A 141 15.27 -18.36 1.98
C GLU A 141 15.57 -18.43 3.49
N LEU A 142 14.83 -17.66 4.30
CA LEU A 142 14.91 -17.69 5.76
C LEU A 142 14.09 -18.83 6.39
N GLY A 143 13.44 -19.67 5.58
CA GLY A 143 12.64 -20.80 6.06
C GLY A 143 11.24 -20.39 6.56
N GLY A 144 10.72 -19.27 6.07
CA GLY A 144 9.39 -18.77 6.44
C GLY A 144 9.29 -18.33 7.90
N PRO A 145 10.14 -17.40 8.38
CA PRO A 145 10.19 -17.04 9.79
C PRO A 145 8.89 -16.40 10.26
N VAL A 146 8.50 -16.71 11.49
CA VAL A 146 7.49 -15.97 12.26
C VAL A 146 8.22 -14.87 13.03
N ALA A 147 7.86 -13.61 12.78
CA ALA A 147 8.49 -12.48 13.44
C ALA A 147 7.92 -12.27 14.85
N PRO A 148 8.68 -11.68 15.79
CA PRO A 148 8.15 -11.28 17.10
C PRO A 148 7.07 -10.19 17.00
N GLY A 149 7.12 -9.38 15.94
CA GLY A 149 6.16 -8.31 15.65
C GLY A 149 4.99 -8.78 14.78
N PRO A 150 4.05 -7.88 14.43
CA PRO A 150 2.84 -8.24 13.69
C PRO A 150 3.08 -8.49 12.19
N ASN A 151 4.33 -8.46 11.70
CA ASN A 151 4.67 -8.61 10.30
C ASN A 151 5.85 -9.59 10.11
N ASP A 152 5.52 -10.81 9.66
CA ASP A 152 6.49 -11.87 9.39
C ASP A 152 7.48 -11.55 8.25
N LEU A 153 7.17 -10.59 7.39
CA LEU A 153 8.08 -10.14 6.33
C LEU A 153 9.16 -9.19 6.83
N GLU A 154 9.06 -8.62 8.05
CA GLU A 154 10.03 -7.64 8.53
C GLU A 154 11.48 -8.16 8.51
N PRO A 155 11.81 -9.36 9.03
CA PRO A 155 13.18 -9.87 8.99
C PRO A 155 13.71 -10.04 7.57
N ALA A 156 12.86 -10.48 6.64
CA ALA A 156 13.21 -10.64 5.24
C ALA A 156 13.41 -9.30 4.53
N ALA A 157 12.55 -8.32 4.80
CA ALA A 157 12.68 -6.97 4.27
C ALA A 157 13.96 -6.29 4.78
N VAL A 158 14.28 -6.44 6.08
CA VAL A 158 15.54 -5.93 6.66
C VAL A 158 16.76 -6.63 6.06
N ARG A 159 16.68 -7.93 5.74
CA ARG A 159 17.75 -8.64 5.03
C ARG A 159 17.99 -8.07 3.62
N VAL A 160 16.91 -7.70 2.92
CA VAL A 160 16.99 -7.12 1.57
C VAL A 160 17.50 -5.67 1.61
N GLU A 161 17.02 -4.87 2.57
CA GLU A 161 17.41 -3.48 2.76
C GLU A 161 17.75 -3.22 4.25
N PRO A 162 19.02 -3.40 4.66
CA PRO A 162 19.45 -3.25 6.05
C PRO A 162 19.18 -1.88 6.67
N SER A 163 19.08 -0.82 5.85
CA SER A 163 18.77 0.53 6.34
C SER A 163 17.38 0.62 7.00
N LEU A 164 16.48 -0.33 6.72
CA LEU A 164 15.20 -0.43 7.42
C LEU A 164 15.35 -0.56 8.94
N ALA A 165 16.35 -1.29 9.42
CA ALA A 165 16.57 -1.45 10.86
C ALA A 165 16.94 -0.12 11.52
N ARG A 166 17.78 0.69 10.85
CA ARG A 166 18.09 2.06 11.29
C ARG A 166 16.84 2.93 11.39
N TRP A 167 15.94 2.85 10.40
CA TRP A 167 14.67 3.59 10.44
C TRP A 167 13.78 3.12 11.59
N ARG A 168 13.60 1.81 11.76
CA ARG A 168 12.85 1.21 12.87
C ARG A 168 13.33 1.74 14.22
N ASP A 169 14.63 1.64 14.47
CA ASP A 169 15.22 1.98 15.77
C ASP A 169 15.04 3.48 16.05
N ARG A 170 15.27 4.34 15.06
CA ARG A 170 15.12 5.79 15.22
C ARG A 170 13.68 6.25 15.37
N ILE A 171 12.73 5.62 14.70
CA ILE A 171 11.30 5.88 14.91
C ILE A 171 10.94 5.45 16.33
N GLY A 172 11.48 4.32 16.79
CA GLY A 172 11.32 3.84 18.16
C GLY A 172 11.83 4.84 19.20
N ASP A 173 13.06 5.30 19.05
CA ASP A 173 13.70 6.27 19.94
C ASP A 173 12.93 7.60 19.98
N ALA A 174 12.46 8.08 18.83
CA ALA A 174 11.75 9.35 18.73
C ALA A 174 10.35 9.30 19.37
N THR A 175 9.65 8.15 19.30
CA THR A 175 8.23 8.04 19.67
C THR A 175 7.99 7.29 20.97
N GLY A 176 8.98 6.53 21.46
CA GLY A 176 8.81 5.58 22.56
C GLY A 176 7.85 4.43 22.21
N ARG A 177 7.64 4.15 20.92
CA ARG A 177 6.73 3.10 20.41
C ARG A 177 7.49 2.14 19.51
N THR A 178 7.09 0.88 19.48
CA THR A 178 7.57 -0.05 18.45
C THR A 178 6.89 0.26 17.12
N PRO A 179 7.60 0.72 16.09
CA PRO A 179 7.01 0.92 14.77
C PRO A 179 6.76 -0.42 14.09
N VAL A 180 5.82 -0.42 13.15
CA VAL A 180 5.45 -1.61 12.36
C VAL A 180 5.71 -1.35 10.89
N LEU A 181 6.38 -2.29 10.23
CA LEU A 181 6.59 -2.23 8.79
C LEU A 181 5.27 -2.51 8.05
N ALA A 182 4.87 -1.63 7.14
CA ALA A 182 3.69 -1.81 6.31
C ALA A 182 4.00 -2.73 5.11
N GLY A 183 3.29 -3.87 5.01
CA GLY A 183 3.49 -4.84 3.93
C GLY A 183 4.95 -5.32 3.85
N SER A 184 5.52 -5.35 2.64
CA SER A 184 6.95 -5.63 2.43
C SER A 184 7.88 -4.43 2.65
N GLY A 185 7.34 -3.30 3.13
CA GLY A 185 8.06 -2.03 3.24
C GLY A 185 8.04 -1.17 1.97
N ALA A 186 8.72 -0.01 1.96
CA ALA A 186 9.60 0.48 3.02
C ALA A 186 8.92 1.34 4.11
N THR A 187 7.61 1.61 3.99
CA THR A 187 6.90 2.48 4.96
C THR A 187 6.80 1.82 6.32
N TRP A 188 7.08 2.60 7.36
CA TRP A 188 6.79 2.26 8.76
C TRP A 188 5.57 3.02 9.23
N PHE A 189 4.88 2.51 10.24
CA PHE A 189 3.84 3.27 10.94
C PHE A 189 3.90 3.08 12.45
N VAL A 190 3.43 4.10 13.16
CA VAL A 190 3.17 4.07 14.60
C VAL A 190 1.73 4.49 14.87
N HIS A 191 1.12 3.90 15.90
CA HIS A 191 -0.22 4.29 16.33
C HIS A 191 -0.20 5.63 17.05
N GLY A 192 -1.15 6.51 16.70
CA GLY A 192 -1.27 7.87 17.21
C GLY A 192 -0.64 8.91 16.30
N GLU A 193 -0.74 10.17 16.73
CA GLU A 193 -0.09 11.32 16.10
C GLU A 193 1.30 11.53 16.68
N HIS A 194 2.32 11.46 15.84
CA HIS A 194 3.73 11.58 16.22
C HIS A 194 4.54 12.48 15.28
N SER A 195 3.88 13.24 14.40
CA SER A 195 4.56 14.03 13.36
C SER A 195 5.63 14.97 13.93
N ASN A 196 5.34 15.60 15.08
CA ASN A 196 6.30 16.48 15.75
C ASN A 196 7.53 15.72 16.28
N ALA A 197 7.33 14.57 16.90
CA ALA A 197 8.42 13.74 17.42
C ALA A 197 9.32 13.21 16.29
N LEU A 198 8.72 12.96 15.12
CA LEU A 198 9.39 12.41 13.95
C LEU A 198 9.92 13.48 12.98
N ALA A 199 9.73 14.77 13.27
CA ALA A 199 10.08 15.85 12.35
C ALA A 199 11.56 15.83 11.91
N ALA A 200 12.47 15.45 12.81
CA ALA A 200 13.91 15.36 12.52
C ALA A 200 14.24 14.33 11.43
N LEU A 201 13.42 13.27 11.29
CA LEU A 201 13.56 12.27 10.23
C LEU A 201 13.28 12.85 8.84
N GLY A 202 12.50 13.92 8.76
CA GLY A 202 12.24 14.65 7.52
C GLY A 202 13.51 15.24 6.90
N ASN A 203 14.48 15.65 7.73
CA ASN A 203 15.78 16.16 7.27
C ASN A 203 16.64 15.09 6.58
N GLU A 204 16.25 13.82 6.71
CA GLU A 204 16.91 12.67 6.08
C GLU A 204 16.12 12.10 4.92
N GLY A 205 15.14 12.87 4.43
CA GLY A 205 14.34 12.53 3.26
C GLY A 205 13.16 11.61 3.55
N ALA A 206 12.86 11.31 4.82
CA ALA A 206 11.61 10.61 5.14
C ALA A 206 10.41 11.55 5.03
N GLU A 207 9.30 11.04 4.56
CA GLU A 207 8.04 11.75 4.62
C GLU A 207 7.24 11.29 5.82
N ILE A 208 6.71 12.27 6.57
CA ILE A 208 5.93 12.02 7.77
C ILE A 208 4.49 12.43 7.48
N ILE A 209 3.58 11.46 7.53
CA ILE A 209 2.17 11.67 7.18
C ILE A 209 1.29 11.15 8.30
N ALA A 210 0.54 12.04 8.93
CA ALA A 210 -0.57 11.66 9.78
C ALA A 210 -1.76 11.23 8.92
N ALA A 211 -2.30 10.05 9.18
CA ALA A 211 -3.45 9.50 8.48
C ALA A 211 -4.46 8.92 9.48
N ARG A 212 -5.73 8.91 9.09
CA ARG A 212 -6.82 8.29 9.85
C ARG A 212 -7.38 7.09 9.13
N THR A 213 -7.78 6.08 9.90
CA THR A 213 -8.53 4.96 9.36
C THR A 213 -9.90 5.43 8.88
N THR A 214 -10.36 4.88 7.77
CA THR A 214 -11.67 5.19 7.21
C THR A 214 -12.62 3.99 7.33
N PRO A 215 -13.95 4.20 7.37
CA PRO A 215 -14.90 3.13 7.16
C PRO A 215 -14.83 2.59 5.72
N ALA A 216 -15.52 1.47 5.45
CA ALA A 216 -15.72 1.00 4.09
C ALA A 216 -16.56 2.02 3.29
N SER A 217 -16.22 2.19 2.02
CA SER A 217 -16.82 3.16 1.08
C SER A 217 -17.89 2.50 0.20
#